data_AF-A0A8S3Q6F9-F1
#
_entry.id   AF-A0A8S3Q6F9-F1
#
_cell.length_a   1.000
_cell.length_b   1.000
_cell.length_c   1.000
_cell.angle_alpha   90.00
_cell.angle_beta   90.00
_cell.angle_gamma   90.00
#
_symmetry.space_group_name_H-M   'P 1'
#
loop_
_entity.id
_entity.type
_entity.pdbx_description
1 polymer ?
#
loop_
_entity_poly.entity_id
_entity_poly.type
_entity_poly.pdbx_seq_one_letter_code
_entity_poly.pdbx_strand_id
1 'polypeptide(L)'
;MALFKKSQVYDQNRQKTDDEDVRRSKNKVSAMFTSVLTVMKISGAVLSTNRYCGSKVKYMLHVIFCCIMQLIPIFNAFRFIGAFLSATVNPVLRHIAGGFYAMGTPVICFMIYGISSGTLLWEDGFKMIGTIVINLVAMFAITFKGASINSMAHQPLEELHNFDMSVLPDKTVHQIVIFTNRLTGPPIGVSVYGLFVIDYSTVLMVFGTIITYAVIAIQFTSTGFPSDSCLYNNTNVTFTT
;
A
#
# COMPACT_ATOMS: atom_id res chain seq x y z
N MET A 1 1.53 28.49 43.74
CA MET A 1 1.61 27.06 44.12
C MET A 1 0.42 26.23 43.61
N ALA A 2 -0.82 26.74 43.61
CA ALA A 2 -2.00 25.99 43.13
C ALA A 2 -1.97 25.62 41.63
N LEU A 3 -1.38 26.45 40.77
CA LEU A 3 -1.28 26.18 39.32
C LEU A 3 -0.35 24.99 38.99
N PHE A 4 0.72 24.78 39.77
CA PHE A 4 1.62 23.64 39.58
C PHE A 4 0.94 22.29 39.91
N LYS A 5 0.04 22.26 40.91
CA LYS A 5 -0.74 21.06 41.22
C LYS A 5 -1.70 20.68 40.08
N LYS A 6 -2.26 21.67 39.38
CA LYS A 6 -3.20 21.40 38.27
C LYS A 6 -2.51 20.84 37.03
N SER A 7 -1.28 21.29 36.74
CA SER A 7 -0.47 20.75 35.64
C SER A 7 -0.09 19.28 35.86
N GLN A 8 0.35 18.93 37.07
CA GLN A 8 0.75 17.55 37.40
C GLN A 8 -0.41 16.56 37.29
N VAL A 9 -1.63 16.97 37.69
CA VAL A 9 -2.83 16.13 37.57
C VAL A 9 -3.25 15.94 36.11
N TYR A 10 -2.99 16.92 35.24
CA TYR A 10 -3.29 16.80 33.82
C TYR A 10 -2.36 15.80 33.13
N ASP A 11 -1.06 15.88 33.42
CA ASP A 11 -0.07 14.95 32.83
C ASP A 11 -0.29 13.50 33.30
N GLN A 12 -0.64 13.29 34.58
CA GLN A 12 -0.92 11.94 35.08
C GLN A 12 -2.17 11.31 34.44
N ASN A 13 -3.22 12.09 34.20
CA ASN A 13 -4.42 11.60 33.52
C ASN A 13 -4.14 11.29 32.04
N ARG A 14 -3.31 12.10 31.38
CA ARG A 14 -2.91 11.86 29.99
C ARG A 14 -2.16 10.53 29.86
N GLN A 15 -1.18 10.30 30.72
CA GLN A 15 -0.36 9.10 30.72
C GLN A 15 -1.17 7.83 31.02
N LYS A 16 -2.17 7.91 31.91
CA LYS A 16 -3.07 6.78 32.20
C LYS A 16 -3.98 6.43 31.02
N THR A 17 -4.41 7.44 30.25
CA THR A 17 -5.24 7.23 29.07
C THR A 17 -4.43 6.52 27.97
N ASP A 18 -3.17 6.94 27.79
CA ASP A 18 -2.27 6.34 26.79
C ASP A 18 -1.99 4.85 27.08
N ASP A 19 -1.79 4.46 28.34
CA ASP A 19 -1.53 3.06 28.72
C ASP A 19 -2.73 2.13 28.50
N GLU A 20 -3.95 2.61 28.74
CA GLU A 20 -5.16 1.83 28.46
C GLU A 20 -5.38 1.61 26.97
N ASP A 21 -5.11 2.62 26.14
CA ASP A 21 -5.22 2.52 24.69
C ASP A 21 -4.18 1.55 24.11
N VAL A 22 -2.96 1.53 24.65
CA VAL A 22 -1.93 0.56 24.28
C VAL A 22 -2.36 -0.88 24.64
N ARG A 23 -2.91 -1.11 25.84
CA ARG A 23 -3.42 -2.44 26.23
C ARG A 23 -4.58 -2.89 25.36
N ARG A 24 -5.51 -1.98 25.06
CA ARG A 24 -6.67 -2.26 24.20
C ARG A 24 -6.24 -2.56 22.76
N SER A 25 -5.21 -1.89 22.26
CA SER A 25 -4.58 -2.17 20.97
C SER A 25 -3.96 -3.57 20.93
N LYS A 26 -3.17 -3.96 21.94
CA LYS A 26 -2.57 -5.31 22.04
C LYS A 26 -3.61 -6.44 22.03
N ASN A 27 -4.71 -6.28 22.77
CA ASN A 27 -5.76 -7.30 22.81
C ASN A 27 -6.51 -7.44 21.48
N LYS A 28 -6.72 -6.33 20.74
CA LYS A 28 -7.29 -6.38 19.39
C LYS A 28 -6.37 -7.07 18.39
N VAL A 29 -5.06 -6.85 18.48
CA VAL A 29 -4.06 -7.52 17.63
C VAL A 29 -4.08 -9.04 17.85
N SER A 30 -4.11 -9.48 19.12
CA SER A 30 -4.16 -10.91 19.44
C SER A 30 -5.43 -11.59 18.93
N ALA A 31 -6.60 -10.94 19.05
CA ALA A 31 -7.85 -11.48 18.55
C ALA A 31 -7.84 -11.61 17.00
N MET A 32 -7.19 -10.67 16.32
CA MET A 32 -7.06 -10.70 14.86
C MET A 32 -6.16 -11.83 14.34
N PHE A 33 -5.02 -12.08 14.99
CA PHE A 33 -4.17 -13.22 14.63
C PHE A 33 -4.96 -14.53 14.70
N THR A 34 -5.80 -14.68 15.73
CA THR A 34 -6.71 -15.81 15.85
C THR A 34 -7.70 -15.86 14.69
N SER A 35 -8.36 -14.76 14.32
CA SER A 35 -9.31 -14.74 13.19
C SER A 35 -8.66 -15.09 11.84
N VAL A 36 -7.45 -14.59 11.57
CA VAL A 36 -6.70 -14.91 10.33
C VAL A 36 -6.35 -16.40 10.27
N LEU A 37 -5.90 -16.97 11.39
CA LEU A 37 -5.63 -18.41 11.51
C LEU A 37 -6.90 -19.24 11.28
N THR A 38 -8.08 -18.79 11.74
CA THR A 38 -9.35 -19.50 11.49
C THR A 38 -9.72 -19.50 10.02
N VAL A 39 -9.55 -18.37 9.32
CA VAL A 39 -9.84 -18.25 7.88
C VAL A 39 -8.90 -19.15 7.06
N MET A 40 -7.61 -19.22 7.43
CA MET A 40 -6.66 -20.13 6.78
C MET A 40 -7.04 -21.61 6.97
N LYS A 41 -7.53 -22.00 8.15
CA LYS A 41 -8.01 -23.38 8.39
C LYS A 41 -9.26 -23.73 7.56
N ILE A 42 -10.20 -22.79 7.42
CA ILE A 42 -11.43 -23.00 6.63
C ILE A 42 -11.08 -23.17 5.13
N SER A 43 -10.12 -22.40 4.62
CA SER A 43 -9.63 -22.57 3.24
C SER A 43 -9.06 -23.97 2.97
N GLY A 44 -8.29 -24.52 3.92
CA GLY A 44 -7.77 -25.88 3.81
C GLY A 44 -8.88 -26.95 3.74
N ALA A 45 -9.98 -26.75 4.47
CA ALA A 45 -11.12 -27.68 4.46
C ALA A 45 -11.95 -27.61 3.16
N VAL A 46 -12.10 -26.44 2.55
CA VAL A 46 -12.87 -26.27 1.30
C VAL A 46 -12.16 -26.89 0.08
N LEU A 47 -10.83 -26.96 0.10
CA LEU A 47 -10.04 -27.67 -0.92
C LEU A 47 -10.26 -29.19 -0.91
N SER A 48 -10.71 -29.77 0.21
CA SER A 48 -10.90 -31.22 0.37
C SER A 48 -12.20 -31.77 -0.24
N THR A 49 -13.24 -30.95 -0.42
CA THR A 49 -14.60 -31.45 -0.70
C THR A 49 -14.99 -31.47 -2.18
N ASN A 50 -14.15 -30.97 -3.10
CA ASN A 50 -14.59 -30.68 -4.47
C ASN A 50 -14.04 -31.63 -5.55
N ARG A 51 -14.35 -32.94 -5.45
CA ARG A 51 -13.91 -33.93 -6.45
C ARG A 51 -14.81 -34.09 -7.69
N TYR A 52 -16.06 -33.58 -7.74
CA TYR A 52 -17.04 -34.07 -8.73
C TYR A 52 -17.59 -33.11 -9.81
N CYS A 53 -17.04 -31.90 -10.02
CA CYS A 53 -17.52 -31.01 -11.10
C CYS A 53 -16.50 -30.83 -12.26
N GLY A 54 -17.00 -30.56 -13.48
CA GLY A 54 -16.22 -30.50 -14.72
C GLY A 54 -15.09 -29.48 -14.76
N SER A 55 -14.04 -29.80 -15.52
CA SER A 55 -12.71 -29.16 -15.47
C SER A 55 -12.76 -27.62 -15.56
N LYS A 56 -13.41 -27.03 -16.57
CA LYS A 56 -13.36 -25.56 -16.79
C LYS A 56 -14.00 -24.71 -15.68
N VAL A 57 -15.12 -25.14 -15.12
CA VAL A 57 -15.84 -24.37 -14.07
C VAL A 57 -15.10 -24.43 -12.74
N LYS A 58 -14.41 -25.56 -12.45
CA LYS A 58 -13.55 -25.68 -11.27
C LYS A 58 -12.43 -24.66 -11.25
N TYR A 59 -11.76 -24.42 -12.39
CA TYR A 59 -10.65 -23.48 -12.43
C TYR A 59 -11.10 -22.03 -12.21
N MET A 60 -12.19 -21.60 -12.84
CA MET A 60 -12.71 -20.24 -12.59
C MET A 60 -13.12 -20.03 -11.14
N LEU A 61 -13.83 -20.99 -10.55
CA LEU A 61 -14.25 -20.88 -9.15
C LEU A 61 -13.05 -20.90 -8.19
N HIS A 62 -12.02 -21.72 -8.48
CA HIS A 62 -10.82 -21.80 -7.67
C HIS A 62 -9.97 -20.51 -7.73
N VAL A 63 -9.84 -19.89 -8.91
CA VAL A 63 -9.14 -18.61 -9.07
C VAL A 63 -9.88 -17.50 -8.33
N ILE A 64 -11.21 -17.42 -8.47
CA ILE A 64 -12.02 -16.42 -7.74
C ILE A 64 -11.89 -16.63 -6.23
N PHE A 65 -11.99 -17.87 -5.76
CA PHE A 65 -11.87 -18.18 -4.33
C PHE A 65 -10.47 -17.86 -3.79
N CYS A 66 -9.42 -18.12 -4.56
CA CYS A 66 -8.04 -17.81 -4.19
C CYS A 66 -7.82 -16.28 -4.11
N CYS A 67 -8.33 -15.52 -5.09
CA CYS A 67 -8.31 -14.06 -5.06
C CYS A 67 -9.07 -13.50 -3.84
N ILE A 68 -10.27 -14.00 -3.56
CA ILE A 68 -11.07 -13.58 -2.40
C ILE A 68 -10.33 -13.92 -1.09
N MET A 69 -9.73 -15.11 -1.00
CA MET A 69 -8.98 -15.54 0.17
C MET A 69 -7.70 -14.73 0.41
N GLN A 70 -7.08 -14.21 -0.64
CA GLN A 70 -5.96 -13.27 -0.53
C GLN A 70 -6.44 -11.85 -0.18
N LEU A 71 -7.61 -11.44 -0.67
CA LEU A 71 -8.20 -10.12 -0.40
C LEU A 71 -8.69 -9.97 1.04
N ILE A 72 -9.24 -11.02 1.67
CA ILE A 72 -9.76 -10.97 3.05
C ILE A 72 -8.70 -10.54 4.10
N PRO A 73 -7.52 -11.16 4.19
CA PRO A 73 -6.50 -10.75 5.15
C PRO A 73 -5.97 -9.35 4.84
N ILE A 74 -5.92 -8.96 3.57
CA ILE A 74 -5.50 -7.62 3.15
C ILE A 74 -6.55 -6.58 3.55
N PHE A 75 -7.84 -6.85 3.35
CA PHE A 75 -8.92 -5.95 3.74
C PHE A 75 -9.01 -5.82 5.27
N ASN A 76 -8.81 -6.92 6.00
CA ASN A 76 -8.72 -6.91 7.46
C ASN A 76 -7.47 -6.15 7.93
N ALA A 77 -6.34 -6.31 7.25
CA ALA A 77 -5.14 -5.51 7.49
C ALA A 77 -5.40 -4.03 7.19
N PHE A 78 -6.14 -3.67 6.14
CA PHE A 78 -6.53 -2.29 5.84
C PHE A 78 -7.41 -1.69 6.92
N ARG A 79 -8.42 -2.43 7.35
CA ARG A 79 -9.33 -1.99 8.40
C ARG A 79 -8.59 -1.82 9.73
N PHE A 80 -7.62 -2.70 9.99
CA PHE A 80 -6.71 -2.60 11.14
C PHE A 80 -5.77 -1.39 11.03
N ILE A 81 -5.14 -1.21 9.86
CA ILE A 81 -4.28 -0.08 9.53
C ILE A 81 -5.07 1.21 9.78
N GLY A 82 -6.32 1.33 9.31
CA GLY A 82 -7.17 2.49 9.60
C GLY A 82 -7.39 2.76 11.10
N ALA A 83 -7.61 1.72 11.90
CA ALA A 83 -7.74 1.86 13.36
C ALA A 83 -6.40 2.18 14.05
N PHE A 84 -5.30 1.64 13.54
CA PHE A 84 -3.95 1.84 14.06
C PHE A 84 -3.39 3.23 13.71
N LEU A 85 -3.75 3.73 12.51
CA LEU A 85 -3.49 5.11 12.07
C LEU A 85 -4.11 6.13 13.00
N SER A 86 -5.25 5.81 13.60
CA SER A 86 -5.94 6.71 14.53
C SER A 86 -5.31 6.73 15.93
N ALA A 87 -4.53 5.71 16.32
CA ALA A 87 -4.10 5.52 17.70
C ALA A 87 -2.60 5.68 17.93
N THR A 88 -1.77 5.63 16.88
CA THR A 88 -0.30 5.67 17.03
C THR A 88 0.33 6.65 16.07
N VAL A 89 0.78 7.76 16.63
CA VAL A 89 1.31 8.95 15.96
C VAL A 89 2.66 8.65 15.29
N ASN A 90 2.64 8.42 13.97
CA ASN A 90 3.68 8.67 12.94
C ASN A 90 4.80 7.65 12.56
N PRO A 91 5.61 7.01 13.43
CA PRO A 91 6.82 6.33 12.95
C PRO A 91 6.51 4.96 12.33
N VAL A 92 5.64 4.15 12.95
CA VAL A 92 5.32 2.80 12.45
C VAL A 92 4.64 2.85 11.09
N LEU A 93 3.73 3.82 10.90
CA LEU A 93 3.04 4.01 9.63
C LEU A 93 4.03 4.35 8.50
N ARG A 94 5.00 5.21 8.78
CA ARG A 94 6.09 5.56 7.86
C ARG A 94 6.89 4.33 7.43
N HIS A 95 7.21 3.43 8.36
CA HIS A 95 7.92 2.19 8.05
C HIS A 95 7.06 1.22 7.22
N ILE A 96 5.79 1.04 7.57
CA ILE A 96 4.87 0.15 6.85
C ILE A 96 4.63 0.66 5.43
N ALA A 97 4.28 1.94 5.27
CA ALA A 97 4.04 2.52 3.95
C ALA A 97 5.31 2.49 3.10
N GLY A 98 6.46 2.85 3.69
CA GLY A 98 7.74 2.77 2.99
C GLY A 98 8.11 1.35 2.56
N GLY A 99 7.90 0.35 3.41
CA GLY A 99 8.11 -1.05 3.07
C GLY A 99 7.20 -1.51 1.92
N PHE A 100 5.93 -1.09 1.94
CA PHE A 100 4.96 -1.41 0.88
C PHE A 100 5.37 -0.82 -0.47
N TYR A 101 5.84 0.42 -0.53
CA TYR A 101 6.31 1.01 -1.79
C TYR A 101 7.63 0.41 -2.25
N ALA A 102 8.59 0.25 -1.34
CA ALA A 102 9.92 -0.26 -1.67
C ALA A 102 9.88 -1.70 -2.18
N MET A 103 9.00 -2.55 -1.63
CA MET A 103 8.86 -3.95 -2.05
C MET A 103 7.76 -4.15 -3.08
N GLY A 104 6.64 -3.43 -2.97
CA GLY A 104 5.47 -3.61 -3.84
C GLY A 104 5.72 -3.20 -5.28
N THR A 105 6.36 -2.05 -5.50
CA THR A 105 6.69 -1.56 -6.85
C THR A 105 7.55 -2.55 -7.65
N PRO A 106 8.73 -3.00 -7.18
CA PRO A 106 9.54 -3.96 -7.93
C PRO A 106 8.83 -5.31 -8.12
N VAL A 107 8.06 -5.78 -7.14
CA VAL A 107 7.29 -7.03 -7.28
C VAL A 107 6.27 -6.93 -8.42
N ILE A 108 5.53 -5.82 -8.51
CA ILE A 108 4.58 -5.58 -9.61
C ILE A 108 5.31 -5.52 -10.95
N CYS A 109 6.45 -4.81 -11.03
CA CYS A 109 7.27 -4.74 -12.23
C CYS A 109 7.72 -6.15 -12.67
N PHE A 110 8.27 -6.96 -11.77
CA PHE A 110 8.69 -8.34 -12.08
C PHE A 110 7.52 -9.21 -12.56
N MET A 111 6.33 -9.08 -11.95
CA MET A 111 5.16 -9.84 -12.39
C MET A 111 4.69 -9.43 -13.79
N ILE A 112 4.69 -8.13 -14.11
CA ILE A 112 4.36 -7.64 -15.46
C ILE A 112 5.35 -8.19 -16.49
N TYR A 113 6.65 -8.19 -16.16
CA TYR A 113 7.67 -8.76 -17.02
C TYR A 113 7.44 -10.26 -17.25
N GLY A 114 7.17 -11.02 -16.18
CA GLY A 114 6.85 -12.45 -16.27
C GLY A 114 5.68 -12.72 -17.22
N ILE A 115 4.59 -11.95 -17.10
CA ILE A 115 3.44 -12.05 -18.01
C ILE A 115 3.86 -11.74 -19.46
N SER A 116 4.65 -10.69 -19.68
CA SER A 116 5.07 -10.27 -21.03
C SER A 116 6.02 -11.26 -21.71
N SER A 117 6.80 -12.02 -20.94
CA SER A 117 7.78 -12.98 -21.47
C SER A 117 7.14 -14.22 -22.11
N GLY A 118 5.85 -14.45 -21.88
CA GLY A 118 5.12 -15.58 -22.45
C GLY A 118 5.56 -16.95 -21.92
N THR A 119 6.49 -17.01 -20.95
CA THR A 119 7.01 -18.28 -20.40
C THR A 119 6.05 -18.96 -19.42
N LEU A 120 4.94 -18.32 -19.06
CA LEU A 120 4.00 -18.81 -18.09
C LEU A 120 2.81 -19.54 -18.73
N LEU A 121 2.45 -20.67 -18.14
CA LEU A 121 1.17 -21.33 -18.41
C LEU A 121 0.02 -20.37 -18.08
N TRP A 122 -1.04 -20.42 -18.88
CA TRP A 122 -2.23 -19.59 -18.70
C TRP A 122 -2.80 -19.65 -17.28
N GLU A 123 -2.70 -20.80 -16.62
CA GLU A 123 -3.17 -21.00 -15.24
C GLU A 123 -2.40 -20.15 -14.21
N ASP A 124 -1.10 -19.98 -14.41
CA ASP A 124 -0.27 -19.18 -13.52
C ASP A 124 -0.36 -17.68 -13.87
N GLY A 125 -0.63 -17.36 -15.13
CA GLY A 125 -0.94 -16.00 -15.58
C GLY A 125 -2.11 -15.38 -14.81
N PHE A 126 -3.21 -16.11 -14.61
CA PHE A 126 -4.35 -15.60 -13.84
C PHE A 126 -4.02 -15.32 -12.37
N LYS A 127 -3.23 -16.19 -11.74
CA LYS A 127 -2.78 -15.99 -10.34
C LYS A 127 -1.88 -14.76 -10.23
N MET A 128 -0.98 -14.55 -11.19
CA MET A 128 -0.12 -13.36 -11.24
C MET A 128 -0.95 -12.08 -11.42
N ILE A 129 -1.90 -12.07 -12.35
CA ILE A 129 -2.79 -10.91 -12.58
C ILE A 129 -3.57 -10.59 -11.30
N GLY A 130 -4.14 -11.61 -10.64
CA GLY A 130 -4.84 -11.42 -9.36
C GLY A 130 -3.93 -10.80 -8.30
N THR A 131 -2.70 -11.29 -8.20
CA THR A 131 -1.70 -10.76 -7.25
C THR A 131 -1.31 -9.31 -7.56
N ILE A 132 -1.15 -8.96 -8.84
CA ILE A 132 -0.89 -7.57 -9.27
C ILE A 132 -2.04 -6.65 -8.86
N VAL A 133 -3.29 -7.02 -9.17
CA VAL A 133 -4.47 -6.22 -8.86
C VAL A 133 -4.60 -6.00 -7.36
N ILE A 134 -4.37 -7.05 -6.57
CA ILE A 134 -4.42 -6.98 -5.10
C ILE A 134 -3.36 -6.02 -4.55
N ASN A 135 -2.11 -6.10 -5.04
CA ASN A 135 -1.04 -5.19 -4.60
C ASN A 135 -1.31 -3.74 -5.01
N LEU A 136 -1.84 -3.52 -6.22
CA LEU A 136 -2.27 -2.19 -6.68
C LEU A 136 -3.35 -1.62 -5.77
N VAL A 137 -4.44 -2.36 -5.52
CA VAL A 137 -5.53 -1.92 -4.63
C VAL A 137 -5.01 -1.60 -3.24
N ALA A 138 -4.07 -2.41 -2.73
CA ALA A 138 -3.45 -2.14 -1.44
C ALA A 138 -2.66 -0.81 -1.45
N MET A 139 -1.79 -0.59 -2.43
CA MET A 139 -1.06 0.67 -2.55
C MET A 139 -2.01 1.88 -2.67
N PHE A 140 -3.03 1.78 -3.52
CA PHE A 140 -4.04 2.83 -3.66
C PHE A 140 -4.76 3.14 -2.34
N ALA A 141 -5.15 2.12 -1.58
CA ALA A 141 -5.82 2.30 -0.29
C ALA A 141 -4.91 2.95 0.77
N ILE A 142 -3.64 2.56 0.85
CA ILE A 142 -2.65 3.22 1.74
C ILE A 142 -2.50 4.68 1.33
N THR A 143 -2.39 4.95 0.03
CA THR A 143 -2.19 6.30 -0.47
C THR A 143 -3.39 7.19 -0.22
N PHE A 144 -4.60 6.69 -0.48
CA PHE A 144 -5.83 7.46 -0.29
C PHE A 144 -6.02 7.84 1.17
N LYS A 145 -5.68 6.93 2.10
CA LYS A 145 -5.67 7.24 3.54
C LYS A 145 -4.58 8.23 3.91
N GLY A 146 -3.37 8.09 3.37
CA GLY A 146 -2.29 9.06 3.57
C GLY A 146 -2.65 10.45 3.08
N ALA A 147 -3.23 10.55 1.88
CA ALA A 147 -3.67 11.79 1.26
C ALA A 147 -4.83 12.44 2.03
N SER A 148 -5.81 11.65 2.50
CA SER A 148 -6.90 12.15 3.33
C SER A 148 -6.41 12.72 4.67
N ILE A 149 -5.39 12.11 5.27
CA ILE A 149 -4.78 12.65 6.49
C ILE A 149 -4.04 13.95 6.18
N ASN A 150 -3.32 13.98 5.06
CA ASN A 150 -2.64 15.19 4.60
C ASN A 150 -3.65 16.33 4.38
N SER A 151 -4.80 16.08 3.72
CA SER A 151 -5.81 17.11 3.51
C SER A 151 -6.44 17.59 4.82
N MET A 152 -6.75 16.67 5.74
CA MET A 152 -7.29 17.01 7.07
C MET A 152 -6.29 17.82 7.90
N ALA A 153 -4.99 17.59 7.76
CA ALA A 153 -3.96 18.36 8.45
C ALA A 153 -3.87 19.82 7.96
N HIS A 154 -4.25 20.09 6.71
CA HIS A 154 -4.21 21.43 6.12
C HIS A 154 -5.54 22.19 6.28
N GLN A 155 -6.65 21.53 6.59
CA GLN A 155 -7.96 22.19 6.77
C GLN A 155 -7.95 23.34 7.80
N PRO A 156 -7.33 23.22 8.99
CA PRO A 156 -7.29 24.31 9.96
C PRO A 156 -6.52 25.55 9.46
N LEU A 157 -5.57 25.36 8.54
CA LEU A 157 -4.80 26.46 7.97
C LEU A 157 -5.67 27.33 7.06
N GLU A 158 -6.57 26.71 6.29
CA GLU A 158 -7.51 27.41 5.42
C GLU A 158 -8.54 28.20 6.22
N GLU A 159 -9.08 27.61 7.29
CA GLU A 159 -9.99 28.30 8.21
C GLU A 159 -9.31 29.48 8.90
N LEU A 160 -8.04 29.33 9.29
CA LEU A 160 -7.25 30.38 9.93
C LEU A 160 -6.92 31.53 8.96
N HIS A 161 -6.76 31.24 7.67
CA HIS A 161 -6.54 32.27 6.64
C HIS A 161 -7.81 33.10 6.39
N ASN A 162 -8.99 32.51 6.54
CA ASN A 162 -10.26 33.22 6.34
C ASN A 162 -10.68 34.06 7.57
N PHE A 163 -9.94 34.00 8.68
CA PHE A 163 -10.25 34.73 9.89
C PHE A 163 -9.73 36.18 9.80
N ASP A 164 -10.61 37.17 10.04
CA ASP A 164 -10.22 38.57 10.06
C ASP A 164 -9.34 38.88 11.28
N MET A 165 -8.04 39.04 11.05
CA MET A 165 -7.07 39.32 12.11
C MET A 165 -7.19 40.72 12.70
N SER A 166 -7.91 41.65 12.04
CA SER A 166 -8.04 43.04 12.50
C SER A 166 -8.89 43.20 13.77
N VAL A 167 -9.76 42.22 14.06
CA VAL A 167 -10.66 42.24 15.22
C VAL A 167 -10.03 41.59 16.46
N LEU A 168 -8.90 40.89 16.29
CA LEU A 168 -8.25 40.14 17.36
C LEU A 168 -7.22 41.01 18.10
N PRO A 169 -7.06 40.82 19.43
CA PRO A 169 -6.01 41.50 20.18
C PRO A 169 -4.61 41.04 19.75
N ASP A 170 -3.63 41.95 19.77
CA ASP A 170 -2.25 41.72 19.27
C ASP A 170 -1.60 40.44 19.80
N LYS A 171 -1.87 40.10 21.07
CA LYS A 171 -1.34 38.87 21.69
C LYS A 171 -1.84 37.60 21.00
N THR A 172 -3.11 37.57 20.59
CA THR A 172 -3.71 36.43 19.91
C THR A 172 -3.23 36.33 18.47
N VAL A 173 -3.10 37.47 17.78
CA VAL A 173 -2.53 37.54 16.43
C VAL A 173 -1.12 36.95 16.42
N HIS A 174 -0.29 37.29 17.40
CA HIS A 174 1.05 36.74 17.51
C HIS A 174 1.07 35.20 17.69
N GLN A 175 0.16 34.65 18.50
CA GLN A 175 0.03 33.21 18.69
C GLN A 175 -0.43 32.50 17.41
N ILE A 176 -1.39 33.09 16.70
CA ILE A 176 -1.88 32.60 15.40
C ILE A 176 -0.75 32.59 14.38
N VAL A 177 0.05 33.67 14.28
CA VAL A 177 1.19 33.74 13.36
C VAL A 177 2.24 32.67 13.69
N ILE A 178 2.58 32.45 14.95
CA ILE A 178 3.51 31.38 15.35
C ILE A 178 2.94 30.01 14.97
N PHE A 179 1.65 29.78 15.20
CA PHE A 179 0.98 28.54 14.86
C PHE A 179 0.96 28.30 13.35
N THR A 180 0.60 29.32 12.56
CA THR A 180 0.66 29.29 11.09
C THR A 180 2.07 29.01 10.59
N ASN A 181 3.11 29.66 11.16
CA ASN A 181 4.51 29.41 10.81
C ASN A 181 4.96 27.99 11.16
N ARG A 182 4.40 27.37 12.20
CA ARG A 182 4.65 25.96 12.53
C ARG A 182 3.91 25.01 11.58
N LEU A 183 2.72 25.40 11.12
CA LEU A 183 1.91 24.64 10.16
C LEU A 183 2.45 24.71 8.73
N THR A 184 3.00 25.85 8.32
CA THR A 184 3.64 26.08 7.00
C THR A 184 5.09 25.60 6.94
N GLY A 185 5.57 24.95 8.00
CA GLY A 185 6.91 24.35 8.05
C GLY A 185 7.05 23.13 7.12
N PRO A 186 7.88 22.14 7.49
CA PRO A 186 8.03 20.90 6.71
C PRO A 186 6.66 20.28 6.43
N PRO A 187 6.44 19.73 5.21
CA PRO A 187 5.13 19.23 4.80
C PRO A 187 4.54 18.29 5.84
N ILE A 188 3.39 18.70 6.39
CA ILE A 188 2.68 17.98 7.45
C ILE A 188 1.90 16.84 6.79
N GLY A 189 2.63 15.76 6.52
CA GLY A 189 2.09 14.54 5.94
C GLY A 189 2.89 13.33 6.40
N VAL A 190 2.43 12.15 5.98
CA VAL A 190 3.16 10.90 6.23
C VAL A 190 4.40 10.89 5.35
N SER A 191 5.50 11.43 5.88
CA SER A 191 6.80 11.42 5.21
C SER A 191 7.44 10.04 5.32
N VAL A 192 7.65 9.38 4.18
CA VAL A 192 8.32 8.09 4.07
C VAL A 192 9.82 8.32 4.03
N TYR A 193 10.50 8.02 5.14
CA TYR A 193 11.96 8.15 5.29
C TYR A 193 12.58 9.52 4.94
N GLY A 194 11.77 10.58 4.80
CA GLY A 194 12.25 11.88 4.32
C GLY A 194 12.51 11.93 2.81
N LEU A 195 12.20 10.84 2.08
CA LEU A 195 12.36 10.75 0.63
C LEU A 195 11.17 11.39 -0.11
N PHE A 196 9.97 11.08 0.34
CA PHE A 196 8.74 11.62 -0.23
C PHE A 196 7.63 11.69 0.82
N VAL A 197 6.67 12.58 0.59
CA VAL A 197 5.44 12.70 1.40
C VAL A 197 4.33 12.03 0.63
N ILE A 198 3.57 11.15 1.29
CA ILE A 198 2.45 10.46 0.65
C ILE A 198 1.36 11.48 0.32
N ASP A 199 1.30 11.86 -0.96
CA ASP A 199 0.33 12.78 -1.52
C ASP A 199 -0.29 12.22 -2.82
N TYR A 200 -1.16 12.99 -3.46
CA TYR A 200 -1.74 12.61 -4.76
C TYR A 200 -0.69 12.52 -5.87
N SER A 201 0.38 13.33 -5.81
CA SER A 201 1.49 13.27 -6.78
C SER A 201 2.22 11.92 -6.71
N THR A 202 2.40 11.37 -5.51
CA THR A 202 3.03 10.06 -5.27
C THR A 202 2.24 8.93 -5.93
N VAL A 203 0.89 8.99 -5.92
CA VAL A 203 0.04 8.04 -6.67
C VAL A 203 0.38 8.10 -8.16
N LEU A 204 0.41 9.31 -8.71
CA LEU A 204 0.70 9.52 -10.13
C LEU A 204 2.09 9.00 -10.48
N MET A 205 3.08 9.25 -9.63
CA MET A 205 4.44 8.76 -9.81
C MET A 205 4.48 7.23 -9.87
N VAL A 206 3.88 6.55 -8.88
CA VAL A 206 3.86 5.07 -8.85
C VAL A 206 3.12 4.52 -10.06
N PHE A 207 1.98 5.08 -10.41
CA PHE A 207 1.24 4.67 -11.60
C PHE A 207 2.05 4.87 -12.89
N GLY A 208 2.72 6.02 -13.03
CA GLY A 208 3.60 6.33 -14.14
C GLY A 208 4.78 5.36 -14.25
N THR A 209 5.40 4.98 -13.13
CA THR A 209 6.47 3.98 -13.13
C THR A 209 5.99 2.61 -13.58
N ILE A 210 4.80 2.18 -13.16
CA ILE A 210 4.22 0.88 -13.56
C ILE A 210 3.91 0.87 -15.06
N ILE A 211 3.30 1.93 -15.59
CA ILE A 211 3.03 2.04 -17.03
C ILE A 211 4.33 2.06 -17.82
N THR A 212 5.29 2.90 -17.43
CA THR A 212 6.58 3.01 -18.12
C THR A 212 7.28 1.66 -18.17
N TYR A 213 7.30 0.94 -17.05
CA TYR A 213 7.86 -0.40 -16.98
C TYR A 213 7.11 -1.39 -17.87
N ALA A 214 5.77 -1.35 -17.88
CA ALA A 214 4.97 -2.22 -18.74
C ALA A 214 5.26 -1.99 -20.23
N VAL A 215 5.38 -0.73 -20.66
CA VAL A 215 5.73 -0.36 -22.04
C VAL A 215 7.12 -0.88 -22.38
N ILE A 216 8.10 -0.65 -21.50
CA ILE A 216 9.48 -1.13 -21.68
C ILE A 216 9.50 -2.66 -21.79
N ALA A 217 8.77 -3.37 -20.93
CA ALA A 217 8.69 -4.83 -20.95
C ALA A 217 8.15 -5.35 -22.30
N ILE A 218 7.08 -4.74 -22.82
CA ILE A 218 6.49 -5.12 -24.12
C ILE A 218 7.46 -4.86 -25.28
N GLN A 219 8.22 -3.77 -25.26
CA GLN A 219 9.20 -3.46 -26.31
C GLN A 219 10.33 -4.49 -26.35
N PHE A 220 10.83 -4.90 -25.19
CA PHE A 220 11.90 -5.90 -25.12
C PHE A 220 11.45 -7.31 -25.46
N THR A 221 10.17 -7.64 -25.29
CA THR A 221 9.64 -8.95 -25.72
C THR A 221 9.33 -9.01 -27.21
N SER A 222 9.06 -7.87 -27.84
CA SER A 222 8.72 -7.78 -29.28
C SER A 222 9.93 -7.79 -30.20
N THR A 223 11.12 -7.46 -29.70
CA THR A 223 12.39 -7.54 -30.45
C THR A 223 12.91 -8.97 -30.57
N GLY A 224 11.97 -9.93 -30.69
CA GLY A 224 12.20 -11.36 -30.70
C GLY A 224 13.50 -11.69 -31.41
N PHE A 225 14.36 -12.43 -30.71
CA PHE A 225 15.59 -12.97 -31.28
C PHE A 225 15.26 -13.46 -32.68
N PRO A 226 15.92 -12.93 -33.74
CA PRO A 226 15.61 -13.32 -35.11
C PRO A 226 15.67 -14.84 -35.13
N SER A 227 14.51 -15.48 -35.27
CA SER A 227 14.41 -16.93 -35.34
C SER A 227 15.45 -17.35 -36.37
N ASP A 228 16.43 -18.17 -35.96
CA ASP A 228 17.58 -18.66 -36.73
C ASP A 228 17.14 -19.48 -37.96
N SER A 229 16.32 -18.88 -38.81
CA SER A 229 15.84 -19.38 -40.10
C SER A 229 16.93 -19.23 -41.16
N CYS A 230 18.10 -18.68 -40.79
CA CYS A 230 19.15 -18.29 -41.73
C CYS A 230 20.35 -19.27 -41.78
N LEU A 231 20.32 -20.40 -41.07
CA LEU A 231 21.47 -21.33 -40.99
C LEU A 231 21.19 -22.75 -41.51
N TYR A 232 20.28 -22.88 -42.47
CA TYR A 232 20.15 -24.09 -43.29
C TYR A 232 20.28 -23.76 -44.78
N ASN A 233 21.31 -23.01 -45.16
CA ASN A 233 21.77 -23.03 -46.54
C ASN A 233 22.85 -24.11 -46.66
N ASN A 234 22.43 -25.28 -47.13
CA ASN A 234 23.29 -26.42 -47.45
C ASN A 234 24.49 -25.97 -48.28
N THR A 235 25.66 -25.89 -47.65
CA THR A 235 26.95 -25.87 -48.35
C THR A 235 27.22 -27.27 -48.86
N ASN A 236 26.53 -27.65 -49.94
CA ASN A 236 26.91 -28.79 -50.76
C ASN A 236 28.17 -28.39 -51.56
N VAL A 237 29.32 -28.38 -50.88
CA VAL A 237 30.63 -28.20 -51.52
C VAL A 237 31.11 -29.59 -51.92
N THR A 238 30.75 -30.03 -53.12
CA THR A 238 31.23 -31.27 -53.72
C THR A 238 32.70 -31.10 -54.09
N PHE A 239 33.61 -31.71 -53.33
CA PHE A 239 35.02 -31.83 -53.70
C PHE A 239 35.15 -32.87 -54.82
N THR A 240 35.37 -32.41 -56.05
CA THR A 240 35.86 -33.25 -57.14
C THR A 240 37.37 -33.42 -57.00
N THR A 241 37.81 -34.67 -56.90
CA THR A 241 39.22 -35.10 -56.96
C THR A 241 39.60 -35.47 -58.38
#